data_AF-A0A7R9BL11-F1
#
_entry.id   AF-A0A7R9BL11-F1
#
_cell.length_a   1.000
_cell.length_b   1.000
_cell.length_c   1.000
_cell.angle_alpha   90.00
_cell.angle_beta   90.00
_cell.angle_gamma   90.00
#
_symmetry.space_group_name_H-M   'P 1'
#
loop_
_entity.id
_entity.type
_entity.pdbx_description
1 polymer ?
#
loop_
_entity_poly.entity_id
_entity_poly.type
_entity_poly.pdbx_seq_one_letter_code
_entity_poly.pdbx_strand_id
1 'polypeptide(L)'
;MSTVLRQSGRLPRIWLRPLATLARDNVDLEFQDHQAAFRSKTNAELLRGCLVFSVCAVPAIVAKNKSIMKWTNAVLGDKLFKAAMKASFYGHFVAGEDQEEVKAVIARMNSFGVKAILDYSAEEDLSEEEAKAMELAYQPHQSFLDRRKGVIGARTFFYRGEAQCEKNMEIFLDSIDAVAYSTQGTGFAAIKLTALGRPQLLLKLSETIAKTRCYVREVVGMTPDSGTPIMKLDVDPQDFEKKLEEMSPVKPDVVREFAQHMTYDQKGLIHLFSWGGLLNDDVLLLDAFKVPSLESGKMVPLIGSLTNDEEQMFSNMMTRLRTVFEYAKERDVRVMVDAEQTYFQPAISRLTVEMMRKYNTEKAIVFNTYQCYLKDSYDNLVFDLEQARRQNFYFGAKLVRGAYMDQERARAKALGYEDPINPSYEATNQMYHKCLLEVVKRAKEFKMTLKGKPNRVAIMVASHNEESIRFAVQQMKEFDILPSDKIVCFGQLYGMCDQVSFPLGQGGYSVYKYVPYGPILEVLPYLSRRAEENKGVLSKAQKERRMLLKELFRRILTGQWWYTPEGNYKPA
;
A
#
# COMPACT_ATOMS: atom_id res chain seq x y z
N MET A 1 7.90 -45.51 -68.05
CA MET A 1 9.19 -46.21 -68.17
C MET A 1 10.24 -45.31 -67.54
N SER A 2 10.65 -45.60 -66.30
CA SER A 2 11.95 -46.19 -65.94
C SER A 2 13.06 -45.13 -65.95
N THR A 3 13.93 -44.89 -64.97
CA THR A 3 14.21 -45.34 -63.58
C THR A 3 15.24 -44.30 -63.07
N VAL A 4 15.40 -44.07 -61.76
CA VAL A 4 16.71 -44.00 -61.07
C VAL A 4 16.52 -43.67 -59.58
N LEU A 5 17.30 -44.39 -58.78
CA LEU A 5 17.35 -44.50 -57.32
C LEU A 5 17.70 -43.18 -56.60
N ARG A 6 17.16 -42.97 -55.39
CA ARG A 6 17.81 -42.16 -54.35
C ARG A 6 17.90 -42.92 -53.03
N GLN A 7 19.14 -43.00 -52.56
CA GLN A 7 19.59 -43.68 -51.37
C GLN A 7 19.03 -43.05 -50.07
N SER A 8 18.73 -43.92 -49.12
CA SER A 8 18.37 -43.62 -47.74
C SER A 8 19.61 -43.31 -46.90
N GLY A 9 19.73 -42.09 -46.38
CA GLY A 9 20.66 -41.72 -45.32
C GLY A 9 19.89 -41.36 -44.05
N ARG A 10 19.98 -42.20 -43.00
CA ARG A 10 19.45 -41.89 -41.66
C ARG A 10 20.40 -40.90 -40.96
N LEU A 11 19.90 -39.70 -40.66
CA LEU A 11 20.54 -38.77 -39.71
C LEU A 11 20.38 -39.33 -38.27
N PRO A 12 21.39 -39.18 -37.40
CA PRO A 12 21.31 -39.68 -36.02
C PRO A 12 20.28 -38.86 -35.22
N ARG A 13 19.36 -39.56 -34.56
CA ARG A 13 18.44 -38.95 -33.58
C ARG A 13 19.26 -38.43 -32.39
N ILE A 14 19.50 -37.13 -32.37
CA ILE A 14 19.96 -36.43 -31.17
C ILE A 14 18.79 -36.49 -30.17
N TRP A 15 18.95 -37.30 -29.13
CA TRP A 15 18.08 -37.27 -27.97
C TRP A 15 18.29 -35.92 -27.27
N LEU A 16 17.44 -34.94 -27.59
CA LEU A 16 17.26 -33.77 -26.73
C LEU A 16 16.75 -34.30 -25.39
N ARG A 17 17.64 -34.34 -24.39
CA ARG A 17 17.20 -34.46 -23.00
C ARG A 17 16.20 -33.32 -22.76
N PRO A 18 15.01 -33.58 -22.19
CA PRO A 18 14.16 -32.50 -21.71
C PRO A 18 15.03 -31.61 -20.81
N LEU A 19 15.04 -30.30 -21.06
CA LEU A 19 15.54 -29.33 -20.09
C LEU A 19 14.89 -29.71 -18.77
N ALA A 20 15.69 -30.13 -17.78
CA ALA A 20 15.19 -30.39 -16.45
C ALA A 20 14.51 -29.11 -15.97
N THR A 21 13.18 -29.09 -16.01
CA THR A 21 12.41 -28.11 -15.25
C THR A 21 12.85 -28.30 -13.81
N LEU A 22 13.64 -27.35 -13.29
CA LEU A 22 13.97 -27.28 -11.87
C LEU A 22 12.67 -27.52 -11.10
N ALA A 23 12.60 -28.63 -10.38
CA ALA A 23 11.45 -28.94 -9.55
C ALA A 23 11.27 -27.76 -8.60
N ARG A 24 10.11 -27.10 -8.64
CA ARG A 24 9.78 -26.07 -7.66
C ARG A 24 9.61 -26.76 -6.32
N ASP A 25 10.26 -26.25 -5.29
CA ASP A 25 10.19 -26.83 -3.96
C ASP A 25 8.74 -26.77 -3.45
N ASN A 26 8.25 -27.87 -2.88
CA ASN A 26 6.98 -27.84 -2.13
C ASN A 26 7.18 -26.91 -0.93
N VAL A 27 6.38 -25.84 -0.86
CA VAL A 27 6.51 -24.86 0.22
C VAL A 27 6.09 -25.48 1.55
N ASP A 28 7.00 -25.50 2.52
CA ASP A 28 6.66 -25.77 3.92
C ASP A 28 5.80 -24.63 4.47
N LEU A 29 4.50 -24.89 4.61
CA LEU A 29 3.55 -23.93 5.16
C LEU A 29 3.61 -23.84 6.69
N GLU A 30 4.38 -24.67 7.39
CA GLU A 30 4.65 -24.52 8.84
C GLU A 30 5.68 -23.41 9.13
N PHE A 31 6.46 -23.02 8.11
CA PHE A 31 7.49 -21.98 8.18
C PHE A 31 8.48 -22.24 9.33
N GLN A 32 8.99 -23.47 9.45
CA GLN A 32 9.97 -23.85 10.48
C GLN A 32 11.35 -24.20 9.91
N ASP A 33 11.47 -24.33 8.58
CA ASP A 33 12.75 -24.59 7.91
C ASP A 33 13.66 -23.34 7.96
N HIS A 34 14.59 -23.34 8.91
CA HIS A 34 15.56 -22.26 9.07
C HIS A 34 16.63 -22.23 7.97
N GLN A 35 16.90 -23.34 7.29
CA GLN A 35 17.91 -23.39 6.23
C GLN A 35 17.36 -22.70 4.98
N ALA A 36 16.13 -23.05 4.58
CA ALA A 36 15.46 -22.40 3.44
C ALA A 36 15.21 -20.91 3.72
N ALA A 37 14.77 -20.57 4.93
CA ALA A 37 14.48 -19.20 5.36
C ALA A 37 15.68 -18.25 5.19
N PHE A 38 16.87 -18.70 5.54
CA PHE A 38 18.05 -17.84 5.69
C PHE A 38 19.16 -18.13 4.68
N ARG A 39 18.87 -18.93 3.65
CA ARG A 39 19.81 -19.22 2.54
C ARG A 39 20.33 -17.96 1.85
N SER A 40 19.55 -16.88 1.84
CA SER A 40 19.92 -15.59 1.25
C SER A 40 20.83 -14.71 2.12
N LYS A 41 21.10 -15.12 3.36
CA LYS A 41 21.80 -14.32 4.39
C LYS A 41 23.19 -14.84 4.67
N THR A 42 24.13 -13.92 4.85
CA THR A 42 25.49 -14.16 5.37
C THR A 42 25.47 -14.42 6.88
N ASN A 43 26.56 -14.97 7.42
CA ASN A 43 26.69 -15.20 8.87
C ASN A 43 26.64 -13.90 9.68
N ALA A 44 27.20 -12.80 9.15
CA ALA A 44 27.13 -11.49 9.77
C ALA A 44 25.70 -10.96 9.86
N GLU A 45 24.88 -11.19 8.82
CA GLU A 45 23.47 -10.83 8.82
C GLU A 45 22.66 -11.63 9.85
N LEU A 46 22.95 -12.93 10.03
CA LEU A 46 22.31 -13.74 11.07
C LEU A 46 22.65 -13.24 12.46
N LEU A 47 23.94 -12.95 12.72
CA LEU A 47 24.38 -12.41 14.01
C LEU A 47 23.74 -11.04 14.30
N ARG A 48 23.70 -10.15 13.30
CA ARG A 48 23.03 -8.85 13.39
C ARG A 48 21.54 -9.02 13.71
N GLY A 49 20.84 -9.93 13.04
CA GLY A 49 19.44 -10.23 13.34
C GLY A 49 19.25 -10.71 14.78
N CYS A 50 20.08 -11.65 15.24
CA CYS A 50 20.05 -12.13 16.64
C CYS A 50 20.24 -10.98 17.64
N LEU A 51 21.17 -10.07 17.39
CA LEU A 51 21.41 -8.88 18.23
C LEU A 51 20.17 -7.97 18.23
N VAL A 52 19.70 -7.55 17.05
CA VAL A 52 18.58 -6.61 16.92
C VAL A 52 17.32 -7.14 17.57
N PHE A 53 16.93 -8.38 17.30
CA PHE A 53 15.75 -8.97 17.95
C PHE A 53 15.91 -9.14 19.46
N SER A 54 17.14 -9.35 19.96
CA SER A 54 17.39 -9.39 21.41
C SER A 54 17.20 -8.02 22.05
N VAL A 55 17.64 -6.95 21.39
CA VAL A 55 17.45 -5.57 21.87
C VAL A 55 15.98 -5.17 21.83
N CYS A 56 15.26 -5.50 20.74
CA CYS A 56 13.81 -5.26 20.63
C CYS A 56 13.01 -6.00 21.71
N ALA A 57 13.51 -7.13 22.21
CA ALA A 57 12.85 -7.89 23.26
C ALA A 57 12.94 -7.23 24.65
N VAL A 58 13.67 -6.12 24.80
CA VAL A 58 13.80 -5.39 26.08
C VAL A 58 12.86 -4.17 26.11
N PRO A 59 11.71 -4.23 26.83
CA PRO A 59 10.70 -3.17 26.79
C PRO A 59 11.21 -1.79 27.18
N ALA A 60 12.15 -1.71 28.13
CA ALA A 60 12.72 -0.45 28.60
C ALA A 60 13.59 0.24 27.54
N ILE A 61 14.33 -0.53 26.74
CA ILE A 61 15.14 0.00 25.64
C ILE A 61 14.22 0.53 24.54
N VAL A 62 13.23 -0.26 24.13
CA VAL A 62 12.27 0.14 23.10
C VAL A 62 11.50 1.39 23.52
N ALA A 63 11.03 1.48 24.76
CA ALA A 63 10.28 2.64 25.25
C ALA A 63 11.11 3.93 25.31
N LYS A 64 12.43 3.83 25.46
CA LYS A 64 13.35 4.98 25.55
C LYS A 64 14.24 5.13 24.31
N ASN A 65 13.87 4.50 23.19
CA ASN A 65 14.74 4.38 22.02
C ASN A 65 15.22 5.75 21.49
N LYS A 66 14.34 6.76 21.42
CA LYS A 66 14.66 8.08 20.90
C LYS A 66 15.72 8.77 21.75
N SER A 67 15.55 8.73 23.08
CA SER A 67 16.50 9.31 24.03
C SER A 67 17.84 8.57 23.99
N ILE A 68 17.82 7.24 23.88
CA ILE A 68 19.04 6.42 23.75
C ILE A 68 19.78 6.77 22.46
N MET A 69 19.11 6.86 21.32
CA MET A 69 19.73 7.21 20.04
C MET A 69 20.34 8.61 20.08
N LYS A 70 19.61 9.62 20.61
CA LYS A 70 20.13 10.98 20.77
C LYS A 70 21.38 11.03 21.66
N TRP A 71 21.33 10.38 22.82
CA TRP A 71 22.47 10.31 23.74
C TRP A 71 23.66 9.57 23.11
N THR A 72 23.41 8.45 22.43
CA THR A 72 24.46 7.66 21.78
C THR A 72 25.14 8.45 20.68
N ASN A 73 24.37 9.20 19.87
CA ASN A 73 24.94 10.09 18.85
C ASN A 73 25.77 11.22 19.48
N ALA A 74 25.30 11.81 20.58
CA ALA A 74 26.05 12.85 21.30
C ALA A 74 27.38 12.35 21.89
N VAL A 75 27.43 11.10 22.34
CA VAL A 75 28.64 10.51 22.95
C VAL A 75 29.62 9.97 21.91
N LEU A 76 29.14 9.23 20.90
CA LEU A 76 29.99 8.60 19.88
C LEU A 76 30.40 9.57 18.76
N GLY A 77 29.62 10.63 18.55
CA GLY A 77 29.70 11.47 17.36
C GLY A 77 29.11 10.78 16.12
N ASP A 78 28.82 11.60 15.09
CA ASP A 78 28.03 11.20 13.92
C ASP A 78 28.61 9.99 13.17
N LYS A 79 29.93 9.96 12.97
CA LYS A 79 30.59 8.89 12.21
C LYS A 79 30.49 7.51 12.89
N LEU A 80 30.81 7.44 14.17
CA LEU A 80 30.75 6.18 14.93
C LEU A 80 29.30 5.76 15.19
N PHE A 81 28.41 6.72 15.43
CA PHE A 81 26.99 6.45 15.54
C PHE A 81 26.42 5.83 14.26
N LYS A 82 26.68 6.43 13.10
CA LYS A 82 26.25 5.88 11.80
C LYS A 82 26.79 4.48 11.55
N ALA A 83 28.07 4.24 11.85
CA ALA A 83 28.67 2.91 11.73
C ALA A 83 27.99 1.87 12.64
N ALA A 84 27.73 2.24 13.91
CA ALA A 84 27.02 1.38 14.86
C ALA A 84 25.59 1.09 14.41
N MET A 85 24.88 2.08 13.86
CA MET A 85 23.54 1.90 13.31
C MET A 85 23.55 0.95 12.09
N LYS A 86 24.47 1.15 11.12
CA LYS A 86 24.61 0.24 9.95
C LYS A 86 24.94 -1.20 10.38
N ALA A 87 25.70 -1.38 11.44
CA ALA A 87 26.02 -2.70 12.01
C ALA A 87 24.87 -3.34 12.80
N SER A 88 23.80 -2.60 13.12
CA SER A 88 22.72 -3.04 14.00
C SER A 88 21.32 -2.80 13.40
N PHE A 89 20.51 -1.92 14.00
CA PHE A 89 19.10 -1.69 13.69
C PHE A 89 18.88 -1.17 12.27
N TYR A 90 19.67 -0.17 11.86
CA TYR A 90 19.55 0.40 10.53
C TYR A 90 19.82 -0.66 9.47
N GLY A 91 20.99 -1.33 9.53
CA GLY A 91 21.33 -2.33 8.50
C GLY A 91 20.45 -3.58 8.51
N HIS A 92 19.64 -3.79 9.55
CA HIS A 92 18.69 -4.89 9.61
C HIS A 92 17.35 -4.55 8.96
N PHE A 93 16.81 -3.35 9.20
CA PHE A 93 15.48 -2.93 8.73
C PHE A 93 15.50 -1.99 7.51
N VAL A 94 16.66 -1.39 7.18
CA VAL A 94 16.85 -0.43 6.09
C VAL A 94 17.92 -0.98 5.16
N ALA A 95 17.68 -0.93 3.86
CA ALA A 95 18.55 -1.57 2.87
C ALA A 95 19.77 -0.72 2.48
N GLY A 96 19.68 0.60 2.59
CA GLY A 96 20.75 1.53 2.21
C GLY A 96 20.31 2.99 2.36
N GLU A 97 21.28 3.90 2.26
CA GLU A 97 21.03 5.35 2.39
C GLU A 97 20.44 5.95 1.12
N ASP A 98 20.73 5.36 -0.03
CA ASP A 98 20.32 5.85 -1.35
C ASP A 98 19.94 4.70 -2.30
N GLN A 99 19.49 5.05 -3.50
CA GLN A 99 19.03 4.10 -4.51
C GLN A 99 20.15 3.17 -5.00
N GLU A 100 21.42 3.61 -5.02
CA GLU A 100 22.55 2.80 -5.48
C GLU A 100 22.91 1.72 -4.46
N GLU A 101 22.98 2.07 -3.16
CA GLU A 101 23.22 1.10 -2.08
C GLU A 101 22.16 -0.01 -2.06
N VAL A 102 20.91 0.34 -2.39
CA VAL A 102 19.77 -0.59 -2.32
C VAL A 102 19.75 -1.58 -3.49
N LYS A 103 20.26 -1.22 -4.69
CA LYS A 103 20.28 -2.10 -5.87
C LYS A 103 20.88 -3.47 -5.60
N ALA A 104 22.01 -3.52 -4.89
CA ALA A 104 22.69 -4.78 -4.55
C ALA A 104 21.84 -5.69 -3.63
N VAL A 105 21.09 -5.09 -2.70
CA VAL A 105 20.17 -5.81 -1.80
C VAL A 105 18.99 -6.36 -2.58
N ILE A 106 18.37 -5.55 -3.47
CA ILE A 106 17.25 -6.00 -4.32
C ILE A 106 17.71 -7.14 -5.23
N ALA A 107 18.85 -6.98 -5.92
CA ALA A 107 19.38 -7.99 -6.82
C ALA A 107 19.65 -9.32 -6.10
N ARG A 108 20.25 -9.26 -4.89
CA ARG A 108 20.45 -10.44 -4.05
C ARG A 108 19.11 -11.10 -3.73
N MET A 109 18.12 -10.38 -3.20
CA MET A 109 16.81 -10.97 -2.88
C MET A 109 16.13 -11.58 -4.11
N ASN A 110 16.21 -10.91 -5.26
CA ASN A 110 15.60 -11.35 -6.50
C ASN A 110 16.21 -12.68 -6.99
N SER A 111 17.53 -12.88 -6.79
CA SER A 111 18.22 -14.15 -7.08
C SER A 111 17.73 -15.34 -6.22
N PHE A 112 16.96 -15.09 -5.16
CA PHE A 112 16.29 -16.10 -4.33
C PHE A 112 14.75 -16.08 -4.46
N GLY A 113 14.21 -15.41 -5.49
CA GLY A 113 12.78 -15.39 -5.78
C GLY A 113 11.97 -14.36 -5.00
N VAL A 114 12.62 -13.39 -4.34
CA VAL A 114 11.97 -12.34 -3.55
C VAL A 114 12.24 -10.97 -4.16
N LYS A 115 11.18 -10.23 -4.50
CA LYS A 115 11.26 -8.91 -5.13
C LYS A 115 11.17 -7.78 -4.09
N ALA A 116 11.26 -6.53 -4.53
CA ALA A 116 11.20 -5.36 -3.67
C ALA A 116 9.97 -4.48 -3.96
N ILE A 117 9.43 -3.88 -2.89
CA ILE A 117 8.61 -2.68 -2.90
C ILE A 117 9.49 -1.58 -2.28
N LEU A 118 10.02 -0.65 -3.07
CA LEU A 118 10.87 0.42 -2.54
C LEU A 118 10.04 1.48 -1.82
N ASP A 119 10.51 1.88 -0.65
CA ASP A 119 9.94 2.94 0.18
C ASP A 119 11.06 3.87 0.62
N TYR A 120 11.01 5.13 0.18
CA TYR A 120 11.86 6.16 0.75
C TYR A 120 11.32 6.52 2.13
N SER A 121 11.97 6.01 3.17
CA SER A 121 11.51 6.09 4.56
C SER A 121 12.14 7.24 5.33
N ALA A 122 12.70 8.23 4.62
CA ALA A 122 13.29 9.39 5.25
C ALA A 122 12.16 10.28 5.79
N GLU A 123 12.09 10.34 7.12
CA GLU A 123 11.05 10.96 7.91
C GLU A 123 11.67 12.02 8.81
N GLU A 124 11.23 13.27 8.67
CA GLU A 124 11.64 14.30 9.61
C GLU A 124 10.73 14.26 10.86
N ASP A 125 11.30 13.85 11.99
CA ASP A 125 10.69 13.99 13.32
C ASP A 125 10.70 15.49 13.68
N LEU A 126 9.66 16.23 13.28
CA LEU A 126 9.48 17.60 13.79
C LEU A 126 9.14 17.55 15.28
N SER A 127 9.74 18.44 16.06
CA SER A 127 9.30 18.69 17.43
C SER A 127 7.86 19.21 17.45
N GLU A 128 7.16 19.03 18.58
CA GLU A 128 5.79 19.55 18.73
C GLU A 128 5.72 21.06 18.48
N GLU A 129 6.78 21.79 18.83
CA GLU A 129 6.90 23.24 18.67
C GLU A 129 7.07 23.62 17.20
N GLU A 130 7.92 22.91 16.44
CA GLU A 130 8.10 23.11 15.00
C GLU A 130 6.83 22.74 14.22
N ALA A 131 6.20 21.61 14.56
CA ALA A 131 4.94 21.21 13.96
C ALA A 131 3.84 22.26 14.20
N LYS A 132 3.73 22.76 15.44
CA LYS A 132 2.78 23.83 15.79
C LYS A 132 3.13 25.15 15.11
N ALA A 133 4.40 25.55 15.06
CA ALA A 133 4.82 26.81 14.43
C ALA A 133 4.56 26.81 12.92
N MET A 134 4.83 25.69 12.24
CA MET A 134 4.52 25.51 10.81
C MET A 134 3.02 25.48 10.54
N GLU A 135 2.22 24.90 11.45
CA GLU A 135 0.76 24.94 11.37
C GLU A 135 0.21 26.36 11.67
N LEU A 136 0.73 27.05 12.69
CA LEU A 136 0.34 28.42 13.09
C LEU A 136 0.64 29.48 12.03
N ALA A 137 1.69 29.28 11.23
CA ALA A 137 2.02 30.16 10.10
C ALA A 137 0.89 30.22 9.04
N TYR A 138 0.00 29.23 9.03
CA TYR A 138 -1.14 29.14 8.11
C TYR A 138 -2.45 28.98 8.89
N GLN A 139 -2.90 30.07 9.55
CA GLN A 139 -4.11 30.18 10.39
C GLN A 139 -5.05 28.95 10.39
N PRO A 140 -4.80 27.94 11.24
CA PRO A 140 -5.73 26.83 11.41
C PRO A 140 -6.74 27.17 12.51
N HIS A 141 -7.94 26.60 12.40
CA HIS A 141 -8.90 26.55 13.49
C HIS A 141 -8.24 25.88 14.71
N GLN A 142 -8.30 26.52 15.90
CA GLN A 142 -7.60 26.10 17.14
C GLN A 142 -7.79 24.63 17.53
N SER A 143 -8.87 24.01 17.06
CA SER A 143 -9.14 22.61 17.27
C SER A 143 -8.07 21.69 16.66
N PHE A 144 -7.24 22.12 15.70
CA PHE A 144 -6.15 21.32 15.11
C PHE A 144 -4.87 21.29 15.99
N LEU A 145 -4.59 22.39 16.72
CA LEU A 145 -3.30 22.63 17.39
C LEU A 145 -3.07 21.80 18.67
N ASP A 146 -4.13 21.35 19.34
CA ASP A 146 -4.04 20.68 20.66
C ASP A 146 -4.00 19.13 20.58
N ARG A 147 -3.95 18.57 19.37
CA ARG A 147 -4.31 17.16 19.11
C ARG A 147 -3.15 16.16 19.04
N ARG A 148 -1.93 16.55 19.41
CA ARG A 148 -0.73 15.67 19.43
C ARG A 148 -0.15 15.40 20.82
N LYS A 149 -0.74 15.94 21.90
CA LYS A 149 -0.24 15.72 23.27
C LYS A 149 -0.17 14.21 23.59
N GLY A 150 1.05 13.68 23.70
CA GLY A 150 1.31 12.30 24.11
C GLY A 150 1.09 11.23 23.02
N VAL A 151 0.99 11.61 21.74
CA VAL A 151 0.72 10.68 20.64
C VAL A 151 1.99 10.47 19.81
N ILE A 152 2.44 9.22 19.70
CA ILE A 152 3.60 8.82 18.89
C ILE A 152 3.39 9.31 17.45
N GLY A 153 4.30 10.12 16.95
CA GLY A 153 4.23 10.82 15.66
C GLY A 153 3.82 9.91 14.52
N ALA A 154 2.64 10.19 13.98
CA ALA A 154 2.10 9.51 12.82
C ALA A 154 2.78 9.98 11.54
N ARG A 155 2.81 9.09 10.55
CA ARG A 155 3.49 9.17 9.24
C ARG A 155 2.87 10.21 8.27
N THR A 156 2.62 11.43 8.73
CA THR A 156 2.14 12.54 7.89
C THR A 156 3.35 13.36 7.46
N PHE A 157 3.63 13.42 6.16
CA PHE A 157 4.62 14.37 5.64
C PHE A 157 4.19 15.79 6.02
N PHE A 158 5.11 16.56 6.60
CA PHE A 158 4.85 17.95 6.92
C PHE A 158 4.94 18.78 5.64
N TYR A 159 3.88 19.52 5.35
CA TYR A 159 3.90 20.45 4.23
C TYR A 159 4.83 21.63 4.56
N ARG A 160 5.93 21.73 3.83
CA ARG A 160 6.89 22.86 3.93
C ARG A 160 6.78 23.86 2.79
N GLY A 161 5.91 23.58 1.81
CA GLY A 161 5.78 24.33 0.58
C GLY A 161 5.94 23.45 -0.65
N GLU A 162 5.61 24.01 -1.81
CA GLU A 162 5.60 23.31 -3.09
C GLU A 162 6.96 22.72 -3.48
N ALA A 163 8.07 23.42 -3.20
CA ALA A 163 9.42 22.94 -3.52
C ALA A 163 9.76 21.60 -2.82
N GLN A 164 9.29 21.40 -1.59
CA GLN A 164 9.47 20.12 -0.89
C GLN A 164 8.62 19.02 -1.51
N CYS A 165 7.41 19.34 -1.97
CA CYS A 165 6.57 18.39 -2.70
C CYS A 165 7.17 17.99 -4.05
N GLU A 166 7.85 18.90 -4.76
CA GLU A 166 8.63 18.56 -5.96
C GLU A 166 9.78 17.59 -5.63
N LYS A 167 10.58 17.89 -4.60
CA LYS A 167 11.65 17.00 -4.15
C LYS A 167 11.13 15.60 -3.78
N ASN A 168 10.00 15.53 -3.09
CA ASN A 168 9.36 14.25 -2.75
C ASN A 168 8.90 13.49 -4.01
N MET A 169 8.37 14.20 -5.00
CA MET A 169 8.01 13.61 -6.29
C MET A 169 9.24 13.02 -6.99
N GLU A 170 10.34 13.79 -7.10
CA GLU A 170 11.61 13.33 -7.70
C GLU A 170 12.10 12.03 -7.05
N ILE A 171 12.08 11.96 -5.72
CA ILE A 171 12.44 10.75 -4.97
C ILE A 171 11.56 9.54 -5.34
N PHE A 172 10.26 9.75 -5.59
CA PHE A 172 9.38 8.68 -6.05
C PHE A 172 9.72 8.24 -7.48
N LEU A 173 10.10 9.17 -8.37
CA LEU A 173 10.58 8.84 -9.72
C LEU A 173 11.89 8.04 -9.66
N ASP A 174 12.84 8.44 -8.82
CA ASP A 174 14.10 7.71 -8.61
C ASP A 174 13.84 6.30 -8.05
N SER A 175 12.86 6.17 -7.14
CA SER A 175 12.44 4.87 -6.62
C SER A 175 11.87 3.98 -7.73
N ILE A 176 11.10 4.55 -8.65
CA ILE A 176 10.59 3.86 -9.84
C ILE A 176 11.75 3.40 -10.73
N ASP A 177 12.74 4.25 -11.00
CA ASP A 177 13.92 3.89 -11.81
C ASP A 177 14.74 2.77 -11.17
N ALA A 178 14.99 2.86 -9.86
CA ALA A 178 15.72 1.83 -9.12
C ALA A 178 15.01 0.47 -9.20
N VAL A 179 13.68 0.46 -9.13
CA VAL A 179 12.85 -0.74 -9.30
C VAL A 179 12.91 -1.26 -10.74
N ALA A 180 12.74 -0.38 -11.73
CA ALA A 180 12.76 -0.73 -13.15
C ALA A 180 14.08 -1.43 -13.52
N TYR A 181 15.21 -0.85 -13.09
CA TYR A 181 16.55 -1.40 -13.30
C TYR A 181 16.74 -2.76 -12.60
N SER A 182 16.38 -2.85 -11.32
CA SER A 182 16.74 -4.02 -10.48
C SER A 182 15.82 -5.23 -10.67
N THR A 183 14.58 -5.01 -11.10
CA THR A 183 13.53 -6.06 -11.13
C THR A 183 12.95 -6.30 -12.52
N GLN A 184 13.44 -5.60 -13.55
CA GLN A 184 12.97 -5.72 -14.94
C GLN A 184 11.43 -5.59 -15.04
N GLY A 185 10.86 -4.55 -14.43
CA GLY A 185 9.40 -4.26 -14.44
C GLY A 185 8.57 -5.14 -13.48
N THR A 186 9.18 -6.02 -12.69
CA THR A 186 8.42 -6.91 -11.79
C THR A 186 8.26 -6.41 -10.37
N GLY A 187 8.92 -5.31 -9.97
CA GLY A 187 8.85 -4.76 -8.61
C GLY A 187 7.72 -3.75 -8.39
N PHE A 188 7.79 -3.06 -7.24
CA PHE A 188 6.88 -1.98 -6.90
C PHE A 188 7.64 -0.78 -6.30
N ALA A 189 7.06 0.41 -6.41
CA ALA A 189 7.39 1.55 -5.56
C ALA A 189 6.18 1.87 -4.65
N ALA A 190 6.43 2.40 -3.46
CA ALA A 190 5.39 2.91 -2.57
C ALA A 190 5.45 4.43 -2.50
N ILE A 191 4.28 5.07 -2.48
CA ILE A 191 4.15 6.52 -2.33
C ILE A 191 3.15 6.87 -1.23
N LYS A 192 3.26 8.10 -0.72
CA LYS A 192 2.25 8.71 0.17
C LYS A 192 1.67 9.93 -0.48
N LEU A 193 0.35 10.08 -0.42
CA LEU A 193 -0.29 11.21 -1.06
C LEU A 193 -0.05 12.51 -0.28
N THR A 194 0.08 12.43 1.04
CA THR A 194 0.47 13.59 1.87
C THR A 194 1.88 14.12 1.57
N ALA A 195 2.73 13.36 0.88
CA ALA A 195 4.05 13.82 0.45
C ALA A 195 3.98 14.74 -0.78
N LEU A 196 2.90 14.67 -1.56
CA LEU A 196 2.76 15.33 -2.86
C LEU A 196 2.00 16.66 -2.80
N GLY A 197 1.45 17.01 -1.64
CA GLY A 197 0.71 18.26 -1.48
C GLY A 197 0.28 18.51 -0.04
N ARG A 198 -0.49 19.58 0.16
CA ARG A 198 -0.92 20.02 1.49
C ARG A 198 -1.99 19.06 2.08
N PRO A 199 -1.71 18.38 3.22
CA PRO A 199 -2.63 17.39 3.78
C PRO A 199 -4.03 17.92 4.14
N GLN A 200 -4.15 19.21 4.50
CA GLN A 200 -5.43 19.84 4.83
C GLN A 200 -6.42 19.80 3.65
N LEU A 201 -5.93 19.82 2.40
CA LEU A 201 -6.78 19.72 1.21
C LEU A 201 -7.38 18.32 1.07
N LEU A 202 -6.62 17.27 1.42
CA LEU A 202 -7.14 15.90 1.49
C LEU A 202 -8.20 15.72 2.59
N LEU A 203 -8.05 16.43 3.72
CA LEU A 203 -9.06 16.47 4.77
C LEU A 203 -10.35 17.13 4.27
N LYS A 204 -10.27 18.33 3.68
CA LYS A 204 -11.42 19.03 3.10
C LYS A 204 -12.12 18.17 2.04
N LEU A 205 -11.36 17.45 1.21
CA LEU A 205 -11.92 16.52 0.21
C LEU A 205 -12.58 15.30 0.87
N SER A 206 -11.99 14.74 1.94
CA SER A 206 -12.58 13.62 2.69
C SER A 206 -13.89 14.01 3.37
N GLU A 207 -13.96 15.20 3.95
CA GLU A 207 -15.20 15.78 4.50
C GLU A 207 -16.26 15.97 3.40
N THR A 208 -15.84 16.45 2.23
CA THR A 208 -16.73 16.62 1.07
C THR A 208 -17.32 15.28 0.62
N ILE A 209 -16.51 14.22 0.54
CA ILE A 209 -16.97 12.85 0.22
C ILE A 209 -17.97 12.36 1.27
N ALA A 210 -17.74 12.62 2.55
CA ALA A 210 -18.66 12.24 3.62
C ALA A 210 -20.01 12.98 3.50
N LYS A 211 -19.98 14.31 3.33
CA LYS A 211 -21.19 15.12 3.12
C LYS A 211 -21.96 14.70 1.88
N THR A 212 -21.27 14.32 0.80
CA THR A 212 -21.89 13.78 -0.42
C THR A 212 -22.72 12.53 -0.12
N ARG A 213 -22.22 11.63 0.72
CA ARG A 213 -22.96 10.43 1.13
C ARG A 213 -24.19 10.78 1.95
N CYS A 214 -24.08 11.75 2.87
CA CYS A 214 -25.22 12.24 3.63
C CYS A 214 -26.28 12.85 2.72
N TYR A 215 -25.87 13.69 1.76
CA TYR A 215 -26.75 14.31 0.78
C TYR A 215 -27.55 13.27 -0.02
N VAL A 216 -26.89 12.24 -0.55
CA VAL A 216 -27.61 11.18 -1.27
C VAL A 216 -28.64 10.49 -0.38
N ARG A 217 -28.29 10.18 0.88
CA ARG A 217 -29.21 9.50 1.80
C ARG A 217 -30.45 10.33 2.09
N GLU A 218 -30.26 11.64 2.28
CA GLU A 218 -31.34 12.57 2.49
C GLU A 218 -32.28 12.58 1.28
N VAL A 219 -31.72 12.73 0.08
CA VAL A 219 -32.48 12.67 -1.19
C VAL A 219 -33.23 11.36 -1.36
N VAL A 220 -32.60 10.21 -1.10
CA VAL A 220 -33.24 8.91 -1.34
C VAL A 220 -34.21 8.48 -0.24
N GLY A 221 -34.28 9.20 0.89
CA GLY A 221 -35.17 8.91 2.01
C GLY A 221 -34.70 7.74 2.89
N MET A 222 -33.39 7.52 3.01
CA MET A 222 -32.82 6.45 3.84
C MET A 222 -32.46 6.93 5.24
N THR A 223 -32.67 6.08 6.25
CA THR A 223 -32.34 6.40 7.65
C THR A 223 -30.82 6.49 7.90
N PRO A 224 -30.36 7.24 8.92
CA PRO A 224 -28.94 7.60 9.10
C PRO A 224 -27.97 6.43 9.35
N ASP A 225 -28.45 5.24 9.72
CA ASP A 225 -27.65 4.22 10.41
C ASP A 225 -26.93 3.20 9.51
N SER A 226 -26.96 3.34 8.19
CA SER A 226 -26.22 2.43 7.31
C SER A 226 -25.13 3.17 6.54
N GLY A 227 -23.85 2.83 6.79
CA GLY A 227 -22.66 3.31 6.08
C GLY A 227 -22.63 3.06 4.55
N THR A 228 -23.77 2.73 3.95
CA THR A 228 -23.93 2.19 2.60
C THR A 228 -23.46 3.19 1.53
N PRO A 229 -22.48 2.82 0.67
CA PRO A 229 -22.06 3.63 -0.48
C PRO A 229 -23.16 3.78 -1.54
N ILE A 230 -23.14 4.89 -2.29
CA ILE A 230 -24.14 5.24 -3.32
C ILE A 230 -24.36 4.12 -4.35
N MET A 231 -23.29 3.50 -4.83
CA MET A 231 -23.34 2.42 -5.83
C MET A 231 -23.99 1.12 -5.32
N LYS A 232 -24.17 0.95 -4.00
CA LYS A 232 -24.94 -0.16 -3.42
C LYS A 232 -26.43 0.14 -3.31
N LEU A 233 -26.83 1.39 -3.55
CA LEU A 233 -28.22 1.82 -3.43
C LEU A 233 -29.05 1.47 -4.68
N ASP A 234 -28.42 0.92 -5.74
CA ASP A 234 -29.03 0.63 -7.06
C ASP A 234 -29.99 1.74 -7.51
N VAL A 235 -29.55 2.99 -7.32
CA VAL A 235 -30.39 4.17 -7.59
C VAL A 235 -30.35 4.46 -9.08
N ASP A 236 -31.51 4.37 -9.72
CA ASP A 236 -31.69 4.87 -11.07
C ASP A 236 -31.52 6.40 -11.08
N PRO A 237 -30.73 6.98 -12.01
CA PRO A 237 -30.54 8.42 -12.10
C PRO A 237 -31.85 9.20 -12.23
N GLN A 238 -32.84 8.67 -12.96
CA GLN A 238 -34.14 9.33 -13.14
C GLN A 238 -34.95 9.32 -11.85
N ASP A 239 -34.88 8.24 -11.07
CA ASP A 239 -35.51 8.18 -9.76
C ASP A 239 -34.84 9.16 -8.78
N PHE A 240 -33.53 9.32 -8.85
CA PHE A 240 -32.79 10.29 -8.04
C PHE A 240 -33.15 11.74 -8.39
N GLU A 241 -33.17 12.06 -9.68
CA GLU A 241 -33.59 13.37 -10.20
C GLU A 241 -35.02 13.69 -9.78
N LYS A 242 -35.95 12.74 -9.95
CA LYS A 242 -37.35 12.90 -9.54
C LYS A 242 -37.49 13.17 -8.04
N LYS A 243 -36.77 12.41 -7.20
CA LYS A 243 -36.78 12.64 -5.75
C LYS A 243 -36.22 14.02 -5.39
N LEU A 244 -35.19 14.49 -6.09
CA LEU A 244 -34.67 15.85 -5.94
C LEU A 244 -35.69 16.92 -6.31
N GLU A 245 -36.42 16.74 -7.43
CA GLU A 245 -37.47 17.65 -7.88
C GLU A 245 -38.65 17.70 -6.90
N GLU A 246 -38.94 16.59 -6.21
CA GLU A 246 -39.97 16.52 -5.17
C GLU A 246 -39.57 17.26 -3.87
N MET A 247 -38.27 17.57 -3.67
CA MET A 247 -37.78 18.31 -2.52
C MET A 247 -37.92 19.82 -2.70
N SER A 248 -38.97 20.41 -2.13
CA SER A 248 -39.11 21.86 -2.06
C SER A 248 -37.97 22.50 -1.26
N PRO A 249 -37.26 23.54 -1.76
CA PRO A 249 -37.59 24.37 -2.93
C PRO A 249 -36.71 24.13 -4.19
N VAL A 250 -36.17 22.93 -4.40
CA VAL A 250 -35.32 22.58 -5.55
C VAL A 250 -36.12 22.64 -6.86
N LYS A 251 -35.64 23.38 -7.86
CA LYS A 251 -36.33 23.55 -9.14
C LYS A 251 -35.85 22.55 -10.21
N PRO A 252 -36.71 22.12 -11.16
CA PRO A 252 -36.34 21.17 -12.22
C PRO A 252 -35.18 21.60 -13.12
N ASP A 253 -35.01 22.91 -13.37
CA ASP A 253 -33.85 23.43 -14.12
C ASP A 253 -32.53 23.21 -13.40
N VAL A 254 -32.52 23.40 -12.07
CA VAL A 254 -31.34 23.16 -11.22
C VAL A 254 -31.01 21.66 -11.15
N VAL A 255 -32.02 20.79 -11.07
CA VAL A 255 -31.81 19.33 -11.09
C VAL A 255 -31.19 18.89 -12.42
N ARG A 256 -31.69 19.40 -13.56
CA ARG A 256 -31.11 19.10 -14.88
C ARG A 256 -29.68 19.59 -15.05
N GLU A 257 -29.34 20.75 -14.51
CA GLU A 257 -27.96 21.24 -14.49
C GLU A 257 -27.06 20.28 -13.68
N PHE A 258 -27.50 19.92 -12.46
CA PHE A 258 -26.76 19.01 -11.60
C PHE A 258 -26.58 17.61 -12.21
N ALA A 259 -27.63 17.10 -12.87
CA ALA A 259 -27.63 15.77 -13.49
C ALA A 259 -26.57 15.58 -14.57
N GLN A 260 -26.19 16.66 -15.27
CA GLN A 260 -25.13 16.62 -16.31
C GLN A 260 -23.76 16.25 -15.74
N HIS A 261 -23.54 16.44 -14.45
CA HIS A 261 -22.27 16.17 -13.77
C HIS A 261 -22.24 14.81 -13.07
N MET A 262 -23.38 14.10 -13.00
CA MET A 262 -23.46 12.76 -12.42
C MET A 262 -22.79 11.72 -13.31
N THR A 263 -22.17 10.71 -12.70
CA THR A 263 -21.60 9.55 -13.39
C THR A 263 -22.47 8.33 -13.13
N TYR A 264 -23.01 7.71 -14.18
CA TYR A 264 -23.88 6.53 -14.10
C TYR A 264 -23.63 5.57 -15.27
N ASP A 265 -24.15 4.35 -15.16
CA ASP A 265 -24.22 3.38 -16.27
C ASP A 265 -25.57 2.64 -16.27
N GLN A 266 -25.70 1.56 -17.04
CA GLN A 266 -26.93 0.75 -17.12
C GLN A 266 -27.39 0.14 -15.78
N LYS A 267 -26.53 0.08 -14.77
CA LYS A 267 -26.82 -0.40 -13.41
C LYS A 267 -27.08 0.76 -12.43
N GLY A 268 -27.23 1.99 -12.91
CA GLY A 268 -27.60 3.15 -12.11
C GLY A 268 -26.44 4.07 -11.75
N LEU A 269 -26.63 4.89 -10.71
CA LEU A 269 -25.69 5.91 -10.29
C LEU A 269 -24.38 5.33 -9.74
N ILE A 270 -23.24 5.89 -10.16
CA ILE A 270 -21.90 5.54 -9.67
C ILE A 270 -21.39 6.65 -8.75
N HIS A 271 -21.36 7.90 -9.22
CA HIS A 271 -20.92 9.08 -8.47
C HIS A 271 -21.83 10.27 -8.76
N LEU A 272 -22.03 11.15 -7.78
CA LEU A 272 -22.70 12.43 -7.99
C LEU A 272 -21.86 13.43 -8.80
N PHE A 273 -20.54 13.29 -8.79
CA PHE A 273 -19.62 14.22 -9.43
C PHE A 273 -18.71 13.50 -10.41
N SER A 274 -18.42 14.16 -11.53
CA SER A 274 -17.41 13.72 -12.48
C SER A 274 -16.01 14.00 -11.93
N TRP A 275 -15.38 12.95 -11.42
CA TRP A 275 -13.99 13.02 -10.97
C TRP A 275 -13.00 13.20 -12.13
N GLY A 276 -13.40 12.90 -13.37
CA GLY A 276 -12.52 13.01 -14.54
C GLY A 276 -12.00 14.43 -14.79
N GLY A 277 -12.86 15.44 -14.64
CA GLY A 277 -12.47 16.84 -14.80
C GLY A 277 -11.47 17.31 -13.74
N LEU A 278 -11.65 16.84 -12.50
CA LEU A 278 -10.73 17.11 -11.39
C LEU A 278 -9.33 16.51 -11.64
N LEU A 279 -9.27 15.36 -12.31
CA LEU A 279 -7.99 14.74 -12.62
C LEU A 279 -7.24 15.42 -13.76
N ASN A 280 -7.91 16.09 -14.68
CA ASN A 280 -7.28 16.65 -15.88
C ASN A 280 -7.00 18.17 -15.77
N ASP A 281 -7.25 18.76 -14.60
CA ASP A 281 -7.21 20.21 -14.34
C ASP A 281 -8.21 21.01 -15.21
N ASP A 282 -9.25 20.35 -15.71
CA ASP A 282 -10.30 20.98 -16.52
C ASP A 282 -11.29 21.77 -15.63
N VAL A 283 -11.37 21.42 -14.34
CA VAL A 283 -12.36 21.95 -13.38
C VAL A 283 -11.69 22.23 -12.04
N LEU A 284 -11.95 23.41 -11.47
CA LEU A 284 -11.51 23.77 -10.11
C LEU A 284 -12.21 22.94 -9.04
N LEU A 285 -11.58 22.76 -7.90
CA LEU A 285 -12.09 21.91 -6.83
C LEU A 285 -13.43 22.45 -6.27
N LEU A 286 -13.57 23.76 -6.12
CA LEU A 286 -14.82 24.44 -5.75
C LEU A 286 -15.97 24.21 -6.76
N ASP A 287 -15.64 24.11 -8.04
CA ASP A 287 -16.63 23.95 -9.11
C ASP A 287 -17.05 22.50 -9.30
N ALA A 288 -16.15 21.55 -8.99
CA ALA A 288 -16.40 20.12 -9.13
C ALA A 288 -17.44 19.57 -8.14
N PHE A 289 -17.59 20.19 -6.97
CA PHE A 289 -18.41 19.68 -5.86
C PHE A 289 -19.56 20.63 -5.50
N LYS A 290 -20.56 20.74 -6.38
CA LYS A 290 -21.79 21.55 -6.13
C LYS A 290 -23.04 20.68 -6.16
N VAL A 291 -23.97 20.93 -5.23
CA VAL A 291 -25.29 20.26 -5.17
C VAL A 291 -26.42 21.26 -5.03
N PRO A 292 -27.65 20.89 -5.44
CA PRO A 292 -28.85 21.64 -5.08
C PRO A 292 -29.04 21.67 -3.55
N SER A 293 -29.06 22.86 -2.96
CA SER A 293 -29.38 23.03 -1.55
C SER A 293 -30.83 22.61 -1.28
N LEU A 294 -31.04 21.67 -0.36
CA LEU A 294 -32.38 21.20 0.01
C LEU A 294 -33.19 22.26 0.77
N GLU A 295 -32.53 23.28 1.33
CA GLU A 295 -33.18 24.40 2.03
C GLU A 295 -33.51 25.58 1.10
N SER A 296 -32.60 25.92 0.18
CA SER A 296 -32.70 27.14 -0.64
C SER A 296 -32.99 26.89 -2.12
N GLY A 297 -32.86 25.64 -2.60
CA GLY A 297 -33.12 25.22 -3.98
C GLY A 297 -32.05 25.66 -4.99
N LYS A 298 -31.01 26.38 -4.56
CA LYS A 298 -29.91 26.87 -5.41
C LYS A 298 -28.72 25.91 -5.38
N MET A 299 -27.91 25.91 -6.44
CA MET A 299 -26.62 25.22 -6.44
C MET A 299 -25.68 25.84 -5.41
N VAL A 300 -25.15 25.01 -4.52
CA VAL A 300 -24.19 25.41 -3.47
C VAL A 300 -22.98 24.48 -3.48
N PRO A 301 -21.78 25.01 -3.19
CA PRO A 301 -20.60 24.17 -3.01
C PRO A 301 -20.74 23.30 -1.75
N LEU A 302 -20.37 22.04 -1.87
CA LEU A 302 -20.34 21.04 -0.79
C LEU A 302 -19.02 21.10 -0.01
N ILE A 303 -17.96 21.48 -0.71
CA ILE A 303 -16.65 21.75 -0.14
C ILE A 303 -16.66 23.13 0.54
N GLY A 304 -15.91 23.25 1.65
CA GLY A 304 -15.71 24.55 2.30
C GLY A 304 -15.01 25.55 1.38
N SER A 305 -15.07 26.84 1.70
CA SER A 305 -14.36 27.87 0.92
C SER A 305 -12.87 27.52 0.77
N LEU A 306 -12.39 27.64 -0.46
CA LEU A 306 -10.98 27.51 -0.82
C LEU A 306 -10.47 28.87 -1.27
N THR A 307 -9.25 29.21 -0.88
CA THR A 307 -8.55 30.35 -1.47
C THR A 307 -8.02 29.97 -2.85
N ASN A 308 -7.72 30.96 -3.70
CA ASN A 308 -7.07 30.71 -4.99
C ASN A 308 -5.74 29.96 -4.82
N ASP A 309 -5.00 30.23 -3.74
CA ASP A 309 -3.77 29.51 -3.42
C ASP A 309 -4.04 28.04 -3.07
N GLU A 310 -5.11 27.75 -2.32
CA GLU A 310 -5.50 26.37 -1.98
C GLU A 310 -5.94 25.58 -3.22
N GLU A 311 -6.65 26.21 -4.15
CA GLU A 311 -7.00 25.64 -5.45
C GLU A 311 -5.73 25.30 -6.26
N GLN A 312 -4.79 26.25 -6.34
CA GLN A 312 -3.52 26.02 -7.04
C GLN A 312 -2.70 24.91 -6.38
N MET A 313 -2.62 24.89 -5.04
CA MET A 313 -1.93 23.82 -4.30
C MET A 313 -2.57 22.45 -4.55
N PHE A 314 -3.89 22.38 -4.68
CA PHE A 314 -4.58 21.14 -5.02
C PHE A 314 -4.24 20.69 -6.45
N SER A 315 -4.31 21.61 -7.43
CA SER A 315 -3.94 21.33 -8.82
C SER A 315 -2.49 20.85 -8.95
N ASN A 316 -1.56 21.47 -8.21
CA ASN A 316 -0.17 21.04 -8.17
C ASN A 316 -0.02 19.63 -7.58
N MET A 317 -0.72 19.31 -6.50
CA MET A 317 -0.75 17.96 -5.92
C MET A 317 -1.26 16.92 -6.91
N MET A 318 -2.32 17.25 -7.66
CA MET A 318 -2.86 16.37 -8.71
C MET A 318 -1.89 16.20 -9.87
N THR A 319 -1.21 17.28 -10.28
CA THR A 319 -0.16 17.25 -11.30
C THR A 319 0.96 16.28 -10.91
N ARG A 320 1.51 16.41 -9.70
CA ARG A 320 2.57 15.50 -9.21
C ARG A 320 2.10 14.05 -9.16
N LEU A 321 0.89 13.81 -8.66
CA LEU A 321 0.32 12.46 -8.61
C LEU A 321 0.20 11.85 -10.02
N ARG A 322 -0.25 12.63 -11.01
CA ARG A 322 -0.29 12.18 -12.41
C ARG A 322 1.09 11.88 -12.96
N THR A 323 2.06 12.76 -12.73
CA THR A 323 3.45 12.60 -13.20
C THR A 323 4.03 11.28 -12.68
N VAL A 324 3.87 10.97 -11.39
CA VAL A 324 4.34 9.72 -10.80
C VAL A 324 3.75 8.49 -11.50
N PHE A 325 2.43 8.47 -11.75
CA PHE A 325 1.78 7.31 -12.35
C PHE A 325 2.00 7.18 -13.86
N GLU A 326 2.10 8.28 -14.60
CA GLU A 326 2.49 8.24 -16.01
C GLU A 326 3.93 7.68 -16.13
N TYR A 327 4.86 8.22 -15.34
CA TYR A 327 6.25 7.75 -15.31
C TYR A 327 6.38 6.27 -14.93
N ALA A 328 5.58 5.83 -13.95
CA ALA A 328 5.52 4.43 -13.54
C ALA A 328 5.01 3.52 -14.67
N LYS A 329 3.98 3.96 -15.39
CA LYS A 329 3.43 3.23 -16.54
C LYS A 329 4.46 3.11 -17.66
N GLU A 330 5.15 4.20 -18.02
CA GLU A 330 6.20 4.22 -19.04
C GLU A 330 7.36 3.24 -18.73
N ARG A 331 7.69 3.08 -17.44
CA ARG A 331 8.76 2.17 -16.96
C ARG A 331 8.29 0.77 -16.61
N ASP A 332 7.02 0.49 -16.84
CA ASP A 332 6.39 -0.79 -16.52
C ASP A 332 6.42 -1.16 -15.01
N VAL A 333 6.54 -0.16 -14.13
CA VAL A 333 6.63 -0.32 -12.68
C VAL A 333 5.27 -0.12 -12.02
N ARG A 334 4.96 -0.97 -11.03
CA ARG A 334 3.72 -0.85 -10.26
C ARG A 334 3.91 0.06 -9.05
N VAL A 335 2.91 0.86 -8.72
CA VAL A 335 2.97 1.83 -7.62
C VAL A 335 1.84 1.59 -6.63
N MET A 336 2.20 1.52 -5.34
CA MET A 336 1.27 1.39 -4.23
C MET A 336 1.10 2.72 -3.53
N VAL A 337 -0.15 3.20 -3.44
CA VAL A 337 -0.48 4.34 -2.57
C VAL A 337 -0.69 3.81 -1.17
N ASP A 338 0.21 4.17 -0.25
CA ASP A 338 0.12 3.74 1.14
C ASP A 338 -1.07 4.41 1.84
N ALA A 339 -1.80 3.62 2.62
CA ALA A 339 -2.85 4.16 3.47
C ALA A 339 -2.27 5.00 4.62
N GLU A 340 -3.05 5.99 5.02
CA GLU A 340 -2.73 6.99 6.04
C GLU A 340 -3.83 6.98 7.11
N GLN A 341 -3.96 8.06 7.86
CA GLN A 341 -4.95 8.15 8.94
C GLN A 341 -6.38 8.25 8.39
N THR A 342 -7.36 7.84 9.20
CA THR A 342 -8.76 7.69 8.78
C THR A 342 -9.39 8.96 8.21
N TYR A 343 -8.91 10.13 8.63
CA TYR A 343 -9.42 11.43 8.20
C TYR A 343 -8.84 11.93 6.86
N PHE A 344 -7.78 11.31 6.34
CA PHE A 344 -7.28 11.54 4.97
C PHE A 344 -7.69 10.41 4.02
N GLN A 345 -7.90 9.20 4.56
CA GLN A 345 -8.05 7.98 3.78
C GLN A 345 -9.19 8.01 2.73
N PRO A 346 -10.37 8.63 2.98
CA PRO A 346 -11.42 8.71 1.97
C PRO A 346 -10.96 9.43 0.69
N ALA A 347 -10.29 10.58 0.82
CA ALA A 347 -9.72 11.30 -0.31
C ALA A 347 -8.60 10.51 -0.99
N ILE A 348 -7.67 9.95 -0.21
CA ILE A 348 -6.56 9.15 -0.74
C ILE A 348 -7.09 7.96 -1.57
N SER A 349 -8.01 7.18 -1.00
CA SER A 349 -8.61 6.03 -1.69
C SER A 349 -9.35 6.46 -2.96
N ARG A 350 -10.16 7.51 -2.89
CA ARG A 350 -10.94 8.00 -4.04
C ARG A 350 -10.03 8.45 -5.20
N LEU A 351 -9.02 9.27 -4.91
CA LEU A 351 -8.06 9.72 -5.90
C LEU A 351 -7.25 8.55 -6.47
N THR A 352 -6.89 7.56 -5.64
CA THR A 352 -6.16 6.38 -6.09
C THR A 352 -6.99 5.52 -7.05
N VAL A 353 -8.28 5.29 -6.76
CA VAL A 353 -9.19 4.53 -7.64
C VAL A 353 -9.40 5.26 -8.97
N GLU A 354 -9.48 6.58 -8.95
CA GLU A 354 -9.52 7.39 -10.18
C GLU A 354 -8.22 7.28 -11.00
N MET A 355 -7.06 7.23 -10.35
CA MET A 355 -5.79 6.94 -11.03
C MET A 355 -5.74 5.50 -11.57
N MET A 356 -6.35 4.51 -10.89
CA MET A 356 -6.53 3.17 -11.49
C MET A 356 -7.37 3.25 -12.76
N ARG A 357 -8.50 3.97 -12.73
CA ARG A 357 -9.36 4.11 -13.91
C ARG A 357 -8.59 4.70 -15.11
N LYS A 358 -7.69 5.65 -14.86
CA LYS A 358 -6.86 6.29 -15.91
C LYS A 358 -5.71 5.42 -16.39
N TYR A 359 -4.97 4.76 -15.49
CA TYR A 359 -3.69 4.12 -15.81
C TYR A 359 -3.73 2.58 -15.85
N ASN A 360 -4.68 1.94 -15.17
CA ASN A 360 -4.81 0.48 -15.13
C ASN A 360 -5.66 -0.05 -16.29
N THR A 361 -5.20 0.16 -17.52
CA THR A 361 -5.93 -0.18 -18.77
C THR A 361 -5.53 -1.52 -19.37
N GLU A 362 -4.28 -1.94 -19.19
CA GLU A 362 -3.75 -3.22 -19.71
C GLU A 362 -3.37 -4.19 -18.59
N LYS A 363 -2.92 -3.64 -17.45
CA LYS A 363 -2.56 -4.37 -16.24
C LYS A 363 -2.74 -3.45 -15.02
N ALA A 364 -2.70 -4.01 -13.82
CA ALA A 364 -2.70 -3.21 -12.60
C ALA A 364 -1.32 -2.56 -12.39
N ILE A 365 -1.24 -1.24 -12.61
CA ILE A 365 -0.09 -0.38 -12.30
C ILE A 365 -0.28 0.27 -10.93
N VAL A 366 -1.43 0.86 -10.71
CA VAL A 366 -1.82 1.58 -9.50
C VAL A 366 -2.52 0.65 -8.52
N PHE A 367 -2.10 0.68 -7.25
CA PHE A 367 -2.66 -0.12 -6.17
C PHE A 367 -3.13 0.77 -5.01
N ASN A 368 -4.37 0.56 -4.56
CA ASN A 368 -4.91 1.19 -3.36
C ASN A 368 -4.69 0.29 -2.14
N THR A 369 -4.45 0.88 -0.98
CA THR A 369 -4.24 0.15 0.27
C THR A 369 -5.52 0.13 1.11
N TYR A 370 -6.01 -1.06 1.41
CA TYR A 370 -7.18 -1.29 2.27
C TYR A 370 -6.72 -1.71 3.66
N GLN A 371 -7.14 -0.97 4.68
CA GLN A 371 -6.77 -1.22 6.07
C GLN A 371 -7.87 -2.02 6.79
N CYS A 372 -7.67 -3.32 6.93
CA CYS A 372 -8.67 -4.25 7.46
C CYS A 372 -8.92 -4.14 8.98
N TYR A 373 -8.21 -3.25 9.70
CA TYR A 373 -8.59 -2.84 11.05
C TYR A 373 -9.80 -1.92 11.08
N LEU A 374 -10.21 -1.31 9.96
CA LEU A 374 -11.39 -0.45 9.87
C LEU A 374 -12.66 -1.27 9.68
N LYS A 375 -13.76 -0.81 10.30
CA LYS A 375 -15.10 -1.41 10.16
C LYS A 375 -15.60 -1.38 8.70
N ASP A 376 -15.30 -0.31 7.97
CA ASP A 376 -15.77 -0.10 6.59
C ASP A 376 -14.89 -0.76 5.51
N SER A 377 -13.79 -1.43 5.89
CA SER A 377 -12.78 -1.91 4.93
C SER A 377 -13.37 -2.84 3.87
N TYR A 378 -14.27 -3.75 4.27
CA TYR A 378 -14.91 -4.70 3.35
C TYR A 378 -15.83 -3.99 2.35
N ASP A 379 -16.64 -3.05 2.83
CA ASP A 379 -17.61 -2.37 1.98
C ASP A 379 -16.94 -1.44 0.97
N ASN A 380 -15.88 -0.74 1.38
CA ASN A 380 -15.07 0.06 0.46
C ASN A 380 -14.39 -0.82 -0.61
N LEU A 381 -13.85 -1.98 -0.22
CA LEU A 381 -13.21 -2.91 -1.15
C LEU A 381 -14.19 -3.47 -2.18
N VAL A 382 -15.36 -3.94 -1.73
CA VAL A 382 -16.43 -4.44 -2.61
C VAL A 382 -16.90 -3.36 -3.57
N PHE A 383 -17.06 -2.14 -3.07
CA PHE A 383 -17.45 -0.99 -3.88
C PHE A 383 -16.43 -0.71 -4.99
N ASP A 384 -15.15 -0.63 -4.67
CA ASP A 384 -14.11 -0.32 -5.66
C ASP A 384 -13.93 -1.48 -6.68
N LEU A 385 -14.07 -2.74 -6.26
CA LEU A 385 -14.12 -3.90 -7.15
C LEU A 385 -15.27 -3.81 -8.15
N GLU A 386 -16.45 -3.42 -7.68
CA GLU A 386 -17.62 -3.27 -8.53
C GLU A 386 -17.49 -2.08 -9.48
N GLN A 387 -16.88 -0.97 -9.01
CA GLN A 387 -16.52 0.15 -9.87
C GLN A 387 -15.55 -0.27 -10.98
N ALA A 388 -14.49 -1.01 -10.64
CA ALA A 388 -13.54 -1.53 -11.62
C ALA A 388 -14.21 -2.40 -12.69
N ARG A 389 -15.17 -3.24 -12.27
CA ARG A 389 -15.96 -4.08 -13.17
C ARG A 389 -16.85 -3.24 -14.09
N ARG A 390 -17.60 -2.28 -13.54
CA ARG A 390 -18.56 -1.42 -14.27
C ARG A 390 -17.87 -0.46 -15.23
N GLN A 391 -16.73 0.10 -14.83
CA GLN A 391 -15.97 1.08 -15.60
C GLN A 391 -14.76 0.48 -16.34
N ASN A 392 -14.66 -0.85 -16.39
CA ASN A 392 -13.75 -1.58 -17.28
C ASN A 392 -12.24 -1.26 -17.09
N PHE A 393 -11.76 -1.19 -15.84
CA PHE A 393 -10.33 -1.04 -15.53
C PHE A 393 -9.79 -2.18 -14.66
N TYR A 394 -8.46 -2.35 -14.61
CA TYR A 394 -7.81 -3.38 -13.79
C TYR A 394 -7.71 -2.91 -12.34
N PHE A 395 -8.24 -3.72 -11.42
CA PHE A 395 -8.27 -3.46 -10.00
C PHE A 395 -6.96 -3.90 -9.31
N GLY A 396 -6.33 -2.99 -8.56
CA GLY A 396 -5.13 -3.25 -7.78
C GLY A 396 -5.37 -2.99 -6.29
N ALA A 397 -5.27 -4.02 -5.45
CA ALA A 397 -5.45 -3.88 -3.99
C ALA A 397 -4.23 -4.32 -3.21
N LYS A 398 -3.90 -3.61 -2.14
CA LYS A 398 -3.00 -4.02 -1.07
C LYS A 398 -3.78 -4.16 0.22
N LEU A 399 -3.90 -5.38 0.74
CA LEU A 399 -4.55 -5.63 2.02
C LEU A 399 -3.53 -5.59 3.15
N VAL A 400 -3.75 -4.70 4.12
CA VAL A 400 -2.99 -4.63 5.38
C VAL A 400 -3.96 -4.72 6.56
N ARG A 401 -3.46 -5.00 7.77
CA ARG A 401 -4.27 -4.78 8.99
C ARG A 401 -4.45 -3.28 9.21
N GLY A 402 -3.37 -2.58 9.51
CA GLY A 402 -3.35 -1.14 9.79
C GLY A 402 -2.12 -0.79 10.64
N ALA A 403 -1.75 0.50 10.67
CA ALA A 403 -0.56 0.98 11.39
C ALA A 403 -0.86 2.11 12.39
N TYR A 404 -2.13 2.55 12.50
CA TYR A 404 -2.51 3.73 13.29
C TYR A 404 -3.52 3.40 14.41
N MET A 405 -3.67 2.12 14.78
CA MET A 405 -4.75 1.64 15.68
C MET A 405 -4.86 2.45 16.97
N ASP A 406 -3.75 2.64 17.70
CA ASP A 406 -3.74 3.34 18.98
C ASP A 406 -4.10 4.83 18.82
N GLN A 407 -3.61 5.46 17.75
CA GLN A 407 -3.88 6.86 17.45
C GLN A 407 -5.36 7.08 17.09
N GLU A 408 -5.94 6.17 16.31
CA GLU A 408 -7.35 6.24 15.92
C GLU A 408 -8.28 6.09 17.13
N ARG A 409 -8.01 5.13 18.03
CA ARG A 409 -8.81 4.97 19.27
C ARG A 409 -8.68 6.20 20.17
N ALA A 410 -7.46 6.70 20.37
CA ALA A 410 -7.21 7.87 21.20
C ALA A 410 -7.94 9.10 20.66
N ARG A 411 -7.93 9.28 19.33
CA ARG A 411 -8.64 10.36 18.64
C ARG A 411 -10.16 10.24 18.78
N ALA A 412 -10.73 9.05 18.54
CA ALA A 412 -12.16 8.81 18.70
C ALA A 412 -12.66 9.16 20.10
N LYS A 413 -11.93 8.72 21.13
CA LYS A 413 -12.21 9.06 22.53
C LYS A 413 -12.10 10.56 22.80
N ALA A 414 -11.06 11.22 22.30
CA ALA A 414 -10.85 12.65 22.54
C ALA A 414 -11.91 13.55 21.88
N LEU A 415 -12.43 13.14 20.72
CA LEU A 415 -13.41 13.91 19.95
C LEU A 415 -14.86 13.43 20.13
N GLY A 416 -15.08 12.34 20.88
CA GLY A 416 -16.40 11.84 21.21
C GLY A 416 -17.18 11.22 20.04
N TYR A 417 -16.49 10.73 19.01
CA TYR A 417 -17.11 10.00 17.90
C TYR A 417 -16.88 8.49 18.00
N GLU A 418 -17.66 7.71 17.26
CA GLU A 418 -17.55 6.24 17.26
C GLU A 418 -16.16 5.79 16.83
N ASP A 419 -15.59 4.84 17.57
CA ASP A 419 -14.32 4.22 17.20
C ASP A 419 -14.42 3.55 15.82
N PRO A 420 -13.64 4.00 14.82
CA PRO A 420 -13.77 3.50 13.44
C PRO A 420 -13.14 2.12 13.25
N ILE A 421 -12.46 1.58 14.27
CA ILE A 421 -11.68 0.35 14.16
C ILE A 421 -12.42 -0.85 14.78
N ASN A 422 -12.09 -2.03 14.30
CA ASN A 422 -12.63 -3.30 14.78
C ASN A 422 -12.37 -3.49 16.29
N PRO A 423 -13.28 -4.15 17.02
CA PRO A 423 -13.21 -4.22 18.48
C PRO A 423 -12.00 -5.00 19.01
N SER A 424 -11.48 -5.96 18.25
CA SER A 424 -10.34 -6.79 18.66
C SER A 424 -9.38 -7.13 17.51
N TYR A 425 -8.24 -7.72 17.86
CA TYR A 425 -7.28 -8.26 16.90
C TYR A 425 -7.89 -9.40 16.08
N GLU A 426 -8.69 -10.26 16.70
CA GLU A 426 -9.41 -11.37 16.06
C GLU A 426 -10.44 -10.84 15.06
N ALA A 427 -11.22 -9.81 15.43
CA ALA A 427 -12.16 -9.16 14.52
C ALA A 427 -11.44 -8.54 13.31
N THR A 428 -10.25 -7.95 13.53
CA THR A 428 -9.39 -7.46 12.44
C THR A 428 -8.90 -8.60 11.53
N ASN A 429 -8.56 -9.77 12.09
CA ASN A 429 -8.16 -10.94 11.29
C ASN A 429 -9.34 -11.46 10.44
N GLN A 430 -10.53 -11.54 11.03
CA GLN A 430 -11.76 -11.93 10.32
C GLN A 430 -12.06 -10.96 9.17
N MET A 431 -11.97 -9.65 9.41
CA MET A 431 -12.12 -8.63 8.37
C MET A 431 -11.09 -8.80 7.25
N TYR A 432 -9.82 -9.06 7.60
CA TYR A 432 -8.75 -9.30 6.63
C TYR A 432 -9.03 -10.52 5.75
N HIS A 433 -9.40 -11.65 6.36
CA HIS A 433 -9.73 -12.88 5.62
C HIS A 433 -10.97 -12.72 4.76
N LYS A 434 -12.00 -12.01 5.26
CA LYS A 434 -13.22 -11.69 4.50
C LYS A 434 -12.90 -10.85 3.26
N CYS A 435 -12.07 -9.82 3.39
CA CYS A 435 -11.61 -9.00 2.27
C CYS A 435 -10.83 -9.81 1.23
N LEU A 436 -9.88 -10.64 1.71
CA LEU A 436 -9.08 -11.50 0.86
C LEU A 436 -9.93 -12.50 0.06
N LEU A 437 -10.89 -13.15 0.72
CA LEU A 437 -11.80 -14.11 0.11
C LEU A 437 -12.60 -13.47 -1.03
N GLU A 438 -13.15 -12.27 -0.82
CA GLU A 438 -13.91 -11.56 -1.86
C GLU A 438 -13.04 -11.26 -3.07
N VAL A 439 -11.81 -10.77 -2.88
CA VAL A 439 -10.91 -10.44 -3.99
C VAL A 439 -10.49 -11.70 -4.77
N VAL A 440 -10.18 -12.80 -4.07
CA VAL A 440 -9.84 -14.09 -4.69
C VAL A 440 -11.02 -14.65 -5.48
N LYS A 441 -12.23 -14.57 -4.92
CA LYS A 441 -13.47 -14.97 -5.60
C LYS A 441 -13.68 -14.18 -6.89
N ARG A 442 -13.59 -12.84 -6.84
CA ARG A 442 -13.70 -11.99 -8.04
C ARG A 442 -12.60 -12.28 -9.07
N ALA A 443 -11.37 -12.51 -8.61
CA ALA A 443 -10.28 -12.90 -9.51
C ALA A 443 -10.59 -14.21 -10.24
N LYS A 444 -11.19 -15.21 -9.57
CA LYS A 444 -11.62 -16.45 -10.23
C LYS A 444 -12.72 -16.20 -11.27
N GLU A 445 -13.73 -15.41 -10.93
CA GLU A 445 -14.82 -15.05 -11.87
C GLU A 445 -14.26 -14.40 -13.16
N PHE A 446 -13.30 -13.48 -13.02
CA PHE A 446 -12.61 -12.90 -14.18
C PHE A 446 -11.78 -13.92 -14.95
N LYS A 447 -11.03 -14.81 -14.27
CA LYS A 447 -10.24 -15.86 -14.92
C LYS A 447 -11.12 -16.78 -15.77
N MET A 448 -12.31 -17.16 -15.28
CA MET A 448 -13.26 -18.01 -16.01
C MET A 448 -13.85 -17.32 -17.23
N THR A 449 -14.15 -16.02 -17.14
CA THR A 449 -14.82 -15.27 -18.21
C THR A 449 -13.87 -14.83 -19.33
N LEU A 450 -12.56 -14.71 -19.06
CA LEU A 450 -11.61 -14.04 -19.95
C LEU A 450 -10.75 -14.95 -20.86
N LYS A 451 -10.97 -16.29 -20.88
CA LYS A 451 -10.34 -17.31 -21.76
C LYS A 451 -9.04 -16.85 -22.48
N GLY A 452 -7.97 -16.62 -21.71
CA GLY A 452 -6.63 -16.27 -22.21
C GLY A 452 -6.22 -14.79 -22.11
N LYS A 453 -7.09 -13.87 -21.68
CA LYS A 453 -6.71 -12.48 -21.37
C LYS A 453 -6.19 -12.34 -19.92
N PRO A 454 -5.36 -11.31 -19.63
CA PRO A 454 -4.85 -11.06 -18.28
C PRO A 454 -5.98 -10.86 -17.27
N ASN A 455 -5.78 -11.33 -16.04
CA ASN A 455 -6.77 -11.15 -14.99
C ASN A 455 -6.91 -9.66 -14.65
N ARG A 456 -8.14 -9.21 -14.46
CA ARG A 456 -8.46 -7.82 -14.13
C ARG A 456 -8.32 -7.46 -12.67
N VAL A 457 -7.90 -8.41 -11.84
CA VAL A 457 -7.70 -8.22 -10.40
C VAL A 457 -6.27 -8.60 -10.06
N ALA A 458 -5.58 -7.74 -9.32
CA ALA A 458 -4.29 -8.01 -8.69
C ALA A 458 -4.35 -7.62 -7.21
N ILE A 459 -3.82 -8.48 -6.35
CA ILE A 459 -3.85 -8.31 -4.90
C ILE A 459 -2.48 -8.51 -4.28
N MET A 460 -2.12 -7.64 -3.34
CA MET A 460 -1.01 -7.79 -2.42
C MET A 460 -1.53 -8.18 -1.04
N VAL A 461 -1.22 -9.41 -0.60
CA VAL A 461 -1.43 -9.92 0.76
C VAL A 461 -0.25 -9.45 1.61
N ALA A 462 -0.34 -8.24 2.16
CA ALA A 462 0.69 -7.65 3.01
C ALA A 462 0.47 -8.05 4.48
N SER A 463 1.15 -9.11 4.93
CA SER A 463 1.02 -9.66 6.28
C SER A 463 2.25 -10.47 6.71
N HIS A 464 2.63 -10.32 7.97
CA HIS A 464 3.58 -11.20 8.69
C HIS A 464 2.90 -12.28 9.51
N ASN A 465 1.58 -12.41 9.42
CA ASN A 465 0.85 -13.43 10.16
C ASN A 465 0.81 -14.70 9.32
N GLU A 466 1.51 -15.73 9.78
CA GLU A 466 1.65 -17.03 9.10
C GLU A 466 0.29 -17.69 8.80
N GLU A 467 -0.67 -17.59 9.71
CA GLU A 467 -2.03 -18.11 9.50
C GLU A 467 -2.74 -17.39 8.35
N SER A 468 -2.60 -16.06 8.26
CA SER A 468 -3.16 -15.29 7.13
C SER A 468 -2.51 -15.66 5.80
N ILE A 469 -1.22 -16.00 5.82
CA ILE A 469 -0.48 -16.43 4.64
C ILE A 469 -0.89 -17.85 4.23
N ARG A 470 -0.99 -18.78 5.19
CA ARG A 470 -1.52 -20.13 4.97
C ARG A 470 -2.94 -20.08 4.39
N PHE A 471 -3.80 -19.26 4.99
CA PHE A 471 -5.16 -19.05 4.50
C PHE A 471 -5.15 -18.54 3.04
N ALA A 472 -4.34 -17.54 2.71
CA ALA A 472 -4.23 -17.04 1.34
C ALA A 472 -3.77 -18.12 0.34
N VAL A 473 -2.75 -18.91 0.69
CA VAL A 473 -2.27 -20.02 -0.15
C VAL A 473 -3.35 -21.09 -0.33
N GLN A 474 -4.09 -21.41 0.74
CA GLN A 474 -5.21 -22.35 0.67
C GLN A 474 -6.33 -21.83 -0.24
N GLN A 475 -6.69 -20.55 -0.12
CA GLN A 475 -7.71 -19.93 -0.98
C GLN A 475 -7.25 -19.88 -2.45
N MET A 476 -5.98 -19.62 -2.72
CA MET A 476 -5.44 -19.74 -4.09
C MET A 476 -5.65 -21.15 -4.65
N LYS A 477 -5.39 -22.19 -3.86
CA LYS A 477 -5.59 -23.58 -4.27
C LYS A 477 -7.08 -23.91 -4.50
N GLU A 478 -7.93 -23.50 -3.57
CA GLU A 478 -9.38 -23.73 -3.60
C GLU A 478 -10.05 -23.08 -4.83
N PHE A 479 -9.61 -21.87 -5.17
CA PHE A 479 -10.12 -21.14 -6.33
C PHE A 479 -9.31 -21.40 -7.62
N ASP A 480 -8.35 -22.33 -7.61
CA ASP A 480 -7.51 -22.67 -8.77
C ASP A 480 -6.86 -21.40 -9.40
N ILE A 481 -6.19 -20.64 -8.53
CA ILE A 481 -5.30 -19.53 -8.86
C ILE A 481 -3.87 -20.04 -8.71
N LEU A 482 -3.16 -20.12 -9.82
CA LEU A 482 -1.79 -20.60 -9.85
C LEU A 482 -0.83 -19.47 -9.48
N PRO A 483 0.32 -19.76 -8.84
CA PRO A 483 1.38 -18.76 -8.61
C PRO A 483 1.82 -18.05 -9.90
N SER A 484 1.82 -18.77 -11.03
CA SER A 484 2.15 -18.24 -12.36
C SER A 484 1.13 -17.23 -12.90
N ASP A 485 -0.09 -17.21 -12.37
CA ASP A 485 -1.12 -16.24 -12.79
C ASP A 485 -0.74 -14.81 -12.35
N LYS A 486 0.19 -14.66 -11.39
CA LYS A 486 0.68 -13.37 -10.85
C LYS A 486 -0.42 -12.45 -10.30
N ILE A 487 -1.61 -13.01 -10.01
CA ILE A 487 -2.77 -12.34 -9.42
C ILE A 487 -2.51 -11.99 -7.95
N VAL A 488 -2.05 -12.98 -7.18
CA VAL A 488 -1.80 -12.85 -5.74
C VAL A 488 -0.32 -12.67 -5.51
N CYS A 489 0.02 -11.55 -4.90
CA CYS A 489 1.36 -11.20 -4.42
C CYS A 489 1.38 -11.24 -2.89
N PHE A 490 2.52 -11.58 -2.31
CA PHE A 490 2.72 -11.59 -0.85
C PHE A 490 3.73 -10.51 -0.47
N GLY A 491 3.42 -9.76 0.59
CA GLY A 491 4.25 -8.65 1.07
C GLY A 491 4.63 -8.80 2.53
N GLN A 492 5.92 -8.70 2.83
CA GLN A 492 6.44 -8.59 4.21
C GLN A 492 7.41 -7.42 4.31
N LEU A 493 7.63 -6.88 5.50
CA LEU A 493 8.69 -5.89 5.71
C LEU A 493 10.08 -6.51 5.57
N TYR A 494 11.02 -5.75 5.00
CA TYR A 494 12.43 -6.09 4.98
C TYR A 494 12.97 -6.21 6.42
N GLY A 495 13.83 -7.22 6.64
CA GLY A 495 14.34 -7.55 7.98
C GLY A 495 13.38 -8.34 8.85
N MET A 496 12.21 -8.75 8.36
CA MET A 496 11.22 -9.48 9.16
C MET A 496 10.61 -10.65 8.40
N CYS A 497 10.40 -11.78 9.08
CA CYS A 497 9.67 -12.95 8.57
C CYS A 497 10.28 -13.54 7.29
N ASP A 498 11.60 -13.66 7.24
CA ASP A 498 12.30 -14.30 6.10
C ASP A 498 11.92 -15.78 5.95
N GLN A 499 11.55 -16.44 7.05
CA GLN A 499 11.00 -17.80 7.05
C GLN A 499 9.68 -17.96 6.30
N VAL A 500 8.98 -16.85 6.02
CA VAL A 500 7.78 -16.86 5.18
C VAL A 500 8.15 -16.47 3.75
N SER A 501 8.87 -15.35 3.59
CA SER A 501 9.08 -14.75 2.27
C SER A 501 9.92 -15.61 1.34
N PHE A 502 11.07 -16.13 1.81
CA PHE A 502 12.00 -16.85 0.95
C PHE A 502 11.48 -18.23 0.52
N PRO A 503 10.92 -19.06 1.41
CA PRO A 503 10.30 -20.32 1.00
C PRO A 503 9.15 -20.13 -0.01
N LEU A 504 8.28 -19.12 0.18
CA LEU A 504 7.24 -18.81 -0.79
C LEU A 504 7.81 -18.38 -2.15
N GLY A 505 8.83 -17.51 -2.16
CA GLY A 505 9.49 -17.05 -3.38
C GLY A 505 10.11 -18.21 -4.17
N GLN A 506 10.79 -19.11 -3.45
CA GLN A 506 11.40 -20.33 -4.01
C GLN A 506 10.35 -21.32 -4.53
N GLY A 507 9.19 -21.40 -3.88
CA GLY A 507 8.02 -22.14 -4.37
C GLY A 507 7.33 -21.53 -5.61
N GLY A 508 7.82 -20.38 -6.09
CA GLY A 508 7.31 -19.71 -7.29
C GLY A 508 6.16 -18.74 -7.04
N TYR A 509 5.82 -18.45 -5.79
CA TYR A 509 4.87 -17.39 -5.45
C TYR A 509 5.46 -16.00 -5.70
N SER A 510 4.61 -15.03 -6.00
CA SER A 510 5.02 -13.64 -6.24
C SER A 510 5.24 -12.94 -4.90
N VAL A 511 6.47 -12.97 -4.37
CA VAL A 511 6.78 -12.44 -3.03
C VAL A 511 7.60 -11.16 -3.09
N TYR A 512 7.31 -10.22 -2.19
CA TYR A 512 7.95 -8.92 -2.10
C TYR A 512 8.33 -8.61 -0.66
N LYS A 513 9.50 -8.01 -0.49
CA LYS A 513 9.84 -7.26 0.71
C LYS A 513 9.54 -5.79 0.51
N TYR A 514 8.91 -5.16 1.47
CA TYR A 514 8.82 -3.70 1.57
C TYR A 514 10.15 -3.21 2.14
N VAL A 515 10.91 -2.49 1.32
CA VAL A 515 12.33 -2.17 1.51
C VAL A 515 12.48 -0.66 1.77
N PRO A 516 12.64 -0.27 3.05
CA PRO A 516 13.02 1.07 3.45
C PRO A 516 14.41 1.41 2.93
N TYR A 517 14.58 2.66 2.50
CA TYR A 517 15.87 3.27 2.27
C TYR A 517 15.83 4.77 2.60
N GLY A 518 17.00 5.35 2.86
CA GLY A 518 17.15 6.77 3.17
C GLY A 518 18.26 7.04 4.19
N PRO A 519 18.67 8.31 4.32
CA PRO A 519 19.74 8.71 5.24
C PRO A 519 19.46 8.29 6.68
N ILE A 520 20.50 7.84 7.40
CA ILE A 520 20.35 7.24 8.75
C ILE A 520 19.56 8.12 9.71
N LEU A 521 19.85 9.43 9.72
CA LEU A 521 19.23 10.39 10.64
C LEU A 521 17.76 10.65 10.29
N GLU A 522 17.42 10.60 9.01
CA GLU A 522 16.06 10.80 8.53
C GLU A 522 15.21 9.53 8.72
N VAL A 523 15.79 8.33 8.74
CA VAL A 523 14.99 7.10 8.96
C VAL A 523 14.82 6.71 10.44
N LEU A 524 15.36 7.48 11.39
CA LEU A 524 15.26 7.15 12.83
C LEU A 524 13.81 7.00 13.31
N PRO A 525 12.84 7.84 12.90
CA PRO A 525 11.45 7.69 13.33
C PRO A 525 10.84 6.38 12.82
N TYR A 526 11.18 5.98 11.58
CA TYR A 526 10.84 4.68 11.02
C TYR A 526 11.38 3.52 11.86
N LEU A 527 12.66 3.59 12.23
CA LEU A 527 13.31 2.55 13.05
C LEU A 527 12.68 2.42 14.44
N SER A 528 12.32 3.55 15.07
CA SER A 528 11.61 3.57 16.37
C SER A 528 10.31 2.76 16.28
N ARG A 529 9.49 3.00 15.25
CA ARG A 529 8.23 2.26 15.07
C ARG A 529 8.45 0.78 14.82
N ARG A 530 9.47 0.41 14.04
CA ARG A 530 9.83 -1.01 13.86
C ARG A 530 10.23 -1.67 15.17
N ALA A 531 10.94 -0.98 16.06
CA ALA A 531 11.25 -1.52 17.38
C ALA A 531 9.99 -1.72 18.24
N GLU A 532 9.06 -0.76 18.22
CA GLU A 532 7.78 -0.81 18.97
C GLU A 532 6.83 -1.89 18.44
N GLU A 533 6.69 -2.03 17.13
CA GLU A 533 5.88 -3.11 16.53
C GLU A 533 6.42 -4.49 16.91
N ASN A 534 7.75 -4.66 16.94
CA ASN A 534 8.37 -5.91 17.39
C ASN A 534 8.15 -6.20 18.89
N LYS A 535 7.88 -5.17 19.71
CA LYS A 535 7.47 -5.35 21.12
C LYS A 535 6.05 -5.93 21.22
N GLY A 536 5.13 -5.46 20.38
CA GLY A 536 3.73 -5.95 20.34
C GLY A 536 3.59 -7.38 19.81
N VAL A 537 4.64 -7.92 19.18
CA VAL A 537 4.66 -9.25 18.56
C VAL A 537 5.75 -10.12 19.17
N LEU A 538 5.83 -10.12 20.51
CA LEU A 538 6.87 -10.81 21.29
C LEU A 538 7.08 -12.27 20.85
N SER A 539 6.00 -13.00 20.55
CA SER A 539 6.06 -14.40 20.13
C SER A 539 6.67 -14.62 18.74
N LYS A 540 6.45 -13.72 17.77
CA LYS A 540 7.03 -13.86 16.43
C LYS A 540 8.51 -13.48 16.41
N ALA A 541 8.88 -12.39 17.09
CA ALA A 541 10.28 -12.00 17.24
C ALA A 541 11.10 -13.11 17.95
N GLN A 542 10.49 -13.79 18.93
CA GLN A 542 11.08 -14.97 19.57
C GLN A 542 11.25 -16.15 18.62
N LYS A 543 10.23 -16.48 17.81
CA LYS A 543 10.33 -17.54 16.79
C LYS A 543 11.46 -17.25 15.80
N GLU A 544 11.50 -16.03 15.26
CA GLU A 544 12.50 -15.61 14.28
C GLU A 544 13.91 -15.64 14.87
N ARG A 545 14.12 -15.09 16.07
CA ARG A 545 15.39 -15.19 16.80
C ARG A 545 15.83 -16.64 17.01
N ARG A 546 14.92 -17.52 17.41
CA ARG A 546 15.21 -18.95 17.60
C ARG A 546 15.65 -19.61 16.28
N MET A 547 15.00 -19.29 15.17
CA MET A 547 15.37 -19.83 13.86
C MET A 547 16.73 -19.29 13.37
N LEU A 548 17.00 -18.00 13.57
CA LEU A 548 18.30 -17.40 13.27
C LEU A 548 19.44 -18.08 14.05
N LEU A 549 19.23 -18.31 15.36
CA LEU A 549 20.20 -19.02 16.21
C LEU A 549 20.42 -20.47 15.75
N LYS A 550 19.35 -21.18 15.38
CA LYS A 550 19.46 -22.55 14.85
C LYS A 550 20.29 -22.59 13.57
N GLU A 551 20.05 -21.68 12.64
CA GLU A 551 20.82 -21.65 11.39
C GLU A 551 22.27 -21.24 11.63
N LEU A 552 22.52 -20.23 12.47
CA LEU A 552 23.87 -19.81 12.82
C LEU A 552 24.66 -20.96 13.47
N PHE A 553 24.04 -21.68 14.41
CA PHE A 553 24.66 -22.82 15.07
C PHE A 553 24.90 -23.99 14.11
N ARG A 554 23.94 -24.28 13.21
CA ARG A 554 24.13 -25.28 12.15
C ARG A 554 25.33 -24.93 11.28
N ARG A 555 25.47 -23.69 10.83
CA ARG A 555 26.60 -23.24 10.00
C ARG A 555 27.94 -23.40 10.73
N ILE A 556 28.00 -23.02 12.00
CA ILE A 556 29.18 -23.21 12.85
C ILE A 556 29.55 -24.70 12.96
N LEU A 557 28.59 -25.56 13.31
CA LEU A 557 28.82 -27.00 13.47
C LEU A 557 29.21 -27.70 12.17
N THR A 558 28.74 -27.20 11.03
CA THR A 558 29.04 -27.76 9.69
C THR A 558 30.28 -27.14 9.05
N GLY A 559 31.03 -26.29 9.77
CA GLY A 559 32.26 -25.66 9.28
C GLY A 559 32.03 -24.53 8.26
N GLN A 560 30.81 -24.04 8.10
CA GLN A 560 30.44 -22.91 7.23
C GLN A 560 30.71 -21.57 7.92
N TRP A 561 31.96 -21.35 8.36
CA TRP A 561 32.41 -20.14 9.07
C TRP A 561 32.25 -18.87 8.22
N TRP A 562 32.43 -19.02 6.91
CA TRP A 562 32.18 -17.99 5.89
C TRP A 562 31.13 -18.51 4.92
N TYR A 563 29.94 -17.93 4.96
CA TYR A 563 28.84 -18.31 4.07
C TYR A 563 28.54 -17.18 3.08
N THR A 564 28.72 -17.47 1.80
CA THR A 564 28.36 -16.59 0.68
C THR A 564 27.05 -17.10 0.08
N PRO A 565 25.96 -16.31 0.14
CA PRO A 565 24.69 -16.69 -0.49
C PRO A 565 24.81 -16.75 -2.01
N GLU A 566 24.46 -17.89 -2.61
CA GLU A 566 24.35 -18.06 -4.06
C GLU A 566 22.90 -18.35 -4.45
N GLY A 567 22.27 -17.37 -5.11
CA GLY A 567 20.91 -17.47 -5.62
C GLY A 567 20.89 -17.92 -7.07
N ASN A 568 20.00 -18.85 -7.41
CA ASN A 568 19.84 -19.40 -8.75
C ASN A 568 18.38 -19.34 -9.23
N TYR A 569 17.54 -18.51 -8.59
CA TYR A 569 16.16 -18.34 -8.99
C TYR A 569 16.07 -17.76 -10.40
N LYS A 570 15.30 -18.42 -11.26
CA LYS A 570 14.94 -17.92 -12.58
C LYS A 570 13.44 -17.65 -12.60
N PRO A 571 13.00 -16.42 -12.94
CA PRO A 571 11.60 -16.14 -13.15
C PRO A 571 11.00 -17.09 -14.19
N ALA A 572 9.77 -17.52 -13.95
CA ALA A 572 9.00 -18.33 -14.88
C ALA A 572 8.33 -17.51 -15.97
#